data_AF-A0A8K1CFY4-F1
#
_entry.id   AF-A0A8K1CFY4-F1
#
_cell.length_a   1.000
_cell.length_b   1.000
_cell.length_c   1.000
_cell.angle_alpha   90.00
_cell.angle_beta   90.00
_cell.angle_gamma   90.00
#
_symmetry.space_group_name_H-M   'P 1'
#
loop_
_entity.id
_entity.type
_entity.pdbx_description
1 polymer ?
#
loop_
_entity_poly.entity_id
_entity_poly.type
_entity_poly.pdbx_seq_one_letter_code
_entity_poly.pdbx_strand_id
1 'polypeptide(L)'
;MARSDDELECEVEADVETETWDDWVDEGNDTTFLCVFCSDAKFTSEAPLHAHLQSAHAFSLVDEVATRKLDTYGTIQLVNCLRTLTASGVSAEEIVSKLKAEGDALFRKDEYLQPVVRDDPLLYCLDCVDSDESDDELDAEREEKQSEPPANAAAPVDASMLAERLQKENQELKQQLLKYSRLMRDFVNEGEDTEKALPAVDNDTYYFDSYSHVGIHREMITDRVRTDAYRNAILNNPELFKGKVVLDVGCGTGILSMFAAQAGAARVIGVDFSEMGHVAREITKDNGFGDVITILKGKVEDLELPVDKVDVIISEWMGYCLLYESMLDTVLFARDKWLAPGGYLFPDKCSMHIQGVYDSTQRFGFWDDVYGFNMKAIKSKISIRDGFVEDVNPADVLTDRGLLKNIDIDHVKYEELNFDSEFTLKVTKAGVLHGFVSSFDIGFERDCPKPEYFTTGVEGTPTHWHQVFFHIEQPFSVVEGEEIQGKWWVRRNSVNPRFLDVELEWKRSGDATFTHQNFRVHD
;
A
#
# COMPACT_ATOMS: atom_id res chain seq x y z
N MET A 1 -57.30 -29.36 29.52
CA MET A 1 -58.52 -28.92 28.81
C MET A 1 -58.09 -27.75 27.93
N ALA A 2 -58.23 -27.93 26.62
CA ALA A 2 -57.70 -27.06 25.56
C ALA A 2 -58.48 -25.75 25.41
N ARG A 3 -57.78 -24.74 24.84
CA ARG A 3 -58.22 -23.63 23.96
C ARG A 3 -57.25 -22.45 24.15
N SER A 4 -56.78 -21.71 23.16
CA SER A 4 -56.87 -21.75 21.69
C SER A 4 -55.98 -20.62 21.18
N ASP A 5 -55.30 -20.85 20.06
CA ASP A 5 -54.59 -19.86 19.25
C ASP A 5 -55.52 -18.74 18.77
N ASP A 6 -54.98 -17.53 18.61
CA ASP A 6 -55.26 -16.67 17.44
C ASP A 6 -54.15 -15.62 17.32
N GLU A 7 -53.41 -15.77 16.23
CA GLU A 7 -52.40 -14.87 15.66
C GLU A 7 -53.08 -13.65 15.03
N LEU A 8 -52.46 -12.47 15.18
CA LEU A 8 -52.72 -11.31 14.32
C LEU A 8 -51.56 -10.31 14.46
N GLU A 9 -50.46 -10.60 13.78
CA GLU A 9 -49.44 -9.62 13.45
C GLU A 9 -49.81 -8.99 12.10
N CYS A 10 -49.98 -7.66 12.09
CA CYS A 10 -50.13 -6.87 10.88
C CYS A 10 -48.77 -6.73 10.18
N GLU A 11 -48.66 -7.29 8.98
CA GLU A 11 -47.63 -6.95 8.00
C GLU A 11 -47.81 -5.49 7.55
N VAL A 12 -46.74 -4.70 7.69
CA VAL A 12 -46.58 -3.42 6.98
C VAL A 12 -45.28 -3.56 6.21
N GLU A 13 -45.39 -3.95 4.95
CA GLU A 13 -44.28 -3.89 3.98
C GLU A 13 -43.94 -2.41 3.75
N ALA A 14 -42.73 -2.02 4.13
CA ALA A 14 -42.09 -0.80 3.67
C ALA A 14 -40.88 -1.24 2.85
N ASP A 15 -40.99 -1.07 1.53
CA ASP A 15 -39.90 -1.23 0.57
C ASP A 15 -38.73 -0.32 0.98
N VAL A 16 -37.64 -0.93 1.43
CA VAL A 16 -36.34 -0.27 1.57
C VAL A 16 -35.55 -0.68 0.34
N GLU A 17 -35.52 0.20 -0.65
CA GLU A 17 -34.56 0.11 -1.75
C GLU A 17 -33.15 0.11 -1.15
N THR A 18 -32.45 -1.01 -1.31
CA THR A 18 -31.05 -1.15 -0.94
C THR A 18 -30.22 -0.37 -1.95
N GLU A 19 -29.78 0.82 -1.56
CA GLU A 19 -28.75 1.57 -2.29
C GLU A 19 -27.47 0.74 -2.34
N THR A 20 -27.16 0.20 -3.52
CA THR A 20 -25.93 -0.52 -3.83
C THR A 20 -24.85 0.48 -4.25
N TRP A 21 -23.59 0.17 -3.94
CA TRP A 21 -22.42 1.02 -4.16
C TRP A 21 -22.09 1.34 -5.63
N ASP A 22 -22.95 0.94 -6.57
CA ASP A 22 -22.81 1.21 -8.01
C ASP A 22 -23.36 2.59 -8.43
N ASP A 23 -24.08 3.31 -7.54
CA ASP A 23 -24.73 4.60 -7.87
C ASP A 23 -23.85 5.84 -7.64
N TRP A 24 -22.58 5.67 -7.27
CA TRP A 24 -21.62 6.78 -7.15
C TRP A 24 -20.88 6.99 -8.47
N VAL A 25 -21.56 7.58 -9.44
CA VAL A 25 -20.90 8.15 -10.62
C VAL A 25 -20.27 9.48 -10.23
N ASP A 26 -18.94 9.47 -10.24
CA ASP A 26 -17.95 10.52 -10.02
C ASP A 26 -18.42 11.96 -10.39
N GLU A 27 -18.54 12.86 -9.40
CA GLU A 27 -18.65 14.31 -9.63
C GLU A 27 -17.24 14.95 -9.65
N GLY A 28 -16.65 14.99 -10.85
CA GLY A 28 -15.92 16.17 -11.33
C GLY A 28 -14.50 16.45 -10.83
N ASN A 29 -13.53 15.59 -11.16
CA ASN A 29 -12.15 16.04 -11.35
C ASN A 29 -12.01 16.53 -12.79
N ASP A 30 -11.68 17.81 -13.01
CA ASP A 30 -11.62 18.49 -14.33
C ASP A 30 -10.44 17.99 -15.20
N THR A 31 -10.43 16.70 -15.50
CA THR A 31 -9.40 16.03 -16.30
C THR A 31 -9.60 16.40 -17.77
N THR A 32 -8.70 17.24 -18.30
CA THR A 32 -8.80 17.71 -19.68
C THR A 32 -7.84 16.95 -20.58
N PHE A 33 -8.38 16.21 -21.55
CA PHE A 33 -7.63 15.50 -22.57
C PHE A 33 -7.33 16.39 -23.77
N LEU A 34 -6.10 16.32 -24.30
CA LEU A 34 -5.65 17.10 -25.45
C LEU A 34 -5.44 16.22 -26.69
N CYS A 35 -5.86 16.72 -27.86
CA CYS A 35 -5.54 16.08 -29.13
C CYS A 35 -4.04 16.08 -29.40
N VAL A 36 -3.50 14.96 -29.92
CA VAL A 36 -2.07 14.85 -30.28
C VAL A 36 -1.69 15.64 -31.53
N PHE A 37 -2.66 16.08 -32.34
CA PHE A 37 -2.46 16.82 -33.59
C PHE A 37 -2.97 18.26 -33.58
N CYS A 38 -3.90 18.61 -32.69
CA CYS A 38 -4.47 19.95 -32.60
C CYS A 38 -3.92 20.71 -31.39
N SER A 39 -3.50 21.97 -31.58
CA SER A 39 -2.98 22.82 -30.51
C SER A 39 -4.04 23.22 -29.48
N ASP A 40 -5.31 23.32 -29.88
CA ASP A 40 -6.36 23.96 -29.08
C ASP A 40 -7.57 23.06 -28.78
N ALA A 41 -7.55 21.79 -29.24
CA ALA A 41 -8.66 20.87 -29.03
C ALA A 41 -8.55 20.18 -27.66
N LYS A 42 -9.57 20.42 -26.81
CA LYS A 42 -9.69 19.93 -25.43
C LYS A 42 -10.95 19.09 -25.28
N PHE A 43 -10.86 18.00 -24.54
CA PHE A 43 -11.95 17.06 -24.31
C PHE A 43 -12.07 16.73 -22.83
N THR A 44 -13.29 16.50 -22.36
CA THR A 44 -13.59 16.20 -20.95
C THR A 44 -13.44 14.72 -20.60
N SER A 45 -13.29 13.86 -21.60
CA SER A 45 -13.07 12.41 -21.45
C SER A 45 -12.40 11.83 -22.70
N GLU A 46 -11.99 10.56 -22.64
CA GLU A 46 -11.28 9.87 -23.73
C GLU A 46 -12.14 9.60 -24.96
N ALA A 47 -13.39 9.17 -24.78
CA ALA A 47 -14.27 8.81 -25.90
C ALA A 47 -14.47 9.97 -26.91
N PRO A 48 -14.75 11.22 -26.49
CA PRO A 48 -14.77 12.38 -27.37
C PRO A 48 -13.43 12.69 -28.05
N LEU A 49 -12.30 12.48 -27.36
CA LEU A 49 -10.97 12.64 -27.93
C LEU A 49 -10.74 11.61 -29.06
N HIS A 50 -11.04 10.34 -28.82
CA HIS A 50 -10.88 9.27 -29.82
C HIS A 50 -11.78 9.48 -31.04
N ALA A 51 -13.04 9.89 -30.82
CA ALA A 51 -13.95 10.25 -31.90
C ALA A 51 -13.42 11.44 -32.74
N HIS A 52 -12.80 12.42 -32.09
CA HIS A 52 -12.14 13.54 -32.79
C HIS A 52 -10.92 13.08 -33.60
N LEU A 53 -10.05 12.24 -33.04
CA LEU A 53 -8.90 11.70 -33.78
C LEU A 53 -9.32 10.95 -35.04
N GLN A 54 -10.39 10.15 -34.94
CA GLN A 54 -10.92 9.39 -36.08
C GLN A 54 -11.53 10.31 -37.15
N SER A 55 -12.35 11.28 -36.74
CA SER A 55 -13.10 12.12 -37.69
C SER A 55 -12.27 13.26 -38.30
N ALA A 56 -11.39 13.90 -37.52
CA ALA A 56 -10.61 15.06 -37.95
C ALA A 56 -9.24 14.69 -38.53
N HIS A 57 -8.66 13.56 -38.11
CA HIS A 57 -7.30 13.17 -38.50
C HIS A 57 -7.21 11.80 -39.16
N ALA A 58 -8.35 11.10 -39.34
CA ALA A 58 -8.38 9.72 -39.87
C ALA A 58 -7.36 8.80 -39.15
N PHE A 59 -7.25 8.96 -37.83
CA PHE A 59 -6.26 8.31 -36.99
C PHE A 59 -6.91 7.72 -35.74
N SER A 60 -6.58 6.47 -35.42
CA SER A 60 -7.03 5.79 -34.21
C SER A 60 -5.83 5.46 -33.34
N LEU A 61 -5.72 6.15 -32.20
CA LEU A 61 -4.63 5.91 -31.25
C LEU A 61 -4.75 4.52 -30.60
N VAL A 62 -5.97 4.08 -30.29
CA VAL A 62 -6.25 2.76 -29.73
C VAL A 62 -5.83 1.66 -30.70
N ASP A 63 -6.18 1.79 -31.99
CA ASP A 63 -5.82 0.79 -32.99
C ASP A 63 -4.30 0.71 -33.20
N GLU A 64 -3.60 1.84 -33.19
CA GLU A 64 -2.13 1.84 -33.33
C GLU A 64 -1.45 1.19 -32.12
N VAL A 65 -1.94 1.44 -30.90
CA VAL A 65 -1.44 0.79 -29.67
C VAL A 65 -1.70 -0.72 -29.71
N ALA A 66 -2.94 -1.13 -30.03
CA ALA A 66 -3.35 -2.53 -30.07
C ALA A 66 -2.64 -3.30 -31.21
N THR A 67 -2.60 -2.74 -32.42
CA THR A 67 -1.97 -3.38 -33.59
C THR A 67 -0.49 -3.60 -33.40
N ARG A 68 0.20 -2.67 -32.73
CA ARG A 68 1.65 -2.73 -32.47
C ARG A 68 2.00 -3.43 -31.16
N LYS A 69 1.01 -3.78 -30.33
CA LYS A 69 1.18 -4.40 -29.01
C LYS A 69 2.12 -3.57 -28.12
N LEU A 70 1.86 -2.27 -28.05
CA LEU A 70 2.69 -1.37 -27.24
C LEU A 70 2.38 -1.56 -25.76
N ASP A 71 3.45 -1.67 -24.96
CA ASP A 71 3.38 -1.55 -23.51
C ASP A 71 3.26 -0.06 -23.11
N THR A 72 3.07 0.22 -21.83
CA THR A 72 2.91 1.59 -21.31
C THR A 72 4.04 2.52 -21.79
N TYR A 73 5.28 2.04 -21.83
CA TYR A 73 6.43 2.81 -22.32
C TYR A 73 6.35 3.10 -23.83
N GLY A 74 6.00 2.09 -24.64
CA GLY A 74 5.81 2.25 -26.07
C GLY A 74 4.68 3.23 -26.40
N THR A 75 3.59 3.20 -25.62
CA THR A 75 2.46 4.13 -25.75
C THR A 75 2.88 5.56 -25.41
N ILE A 76 3.63 5.77 -24.32
CA ILE A 76 4.18 7.09 -23.96
C ILE A 76 5.06 7.64 -25.09
N GLN A 77 5.96 6.81 -25.61
CA GLN A 77 6.85 7.19 -26.70
C GLN A 77 6.08 7.56 -27.98
N LEU A 78 5.04 6.80 -28.33
CA LEU A 78 4.18 7.11 -29.47
C LEU A 78 3.48 8.46 -29.29
N VAL A 79 2.79 8.67 -28.16
CA VAL A 79 2.04 9.91 -27.88
C VAL A 79 2.96 11.13 -27.90
N ASN A 80 4.13 11.05 -27.25
CA ASN A 80 5.09 12.15 -27.23
C ASN A 80 5.73 12.39 -28.60
N CYS A 81 5.98 11.34 -29.40
CA CYS A 81 6.47 11.49 -30.77
C CYS A 81 5.45 12.25 -31.63
N LEU A 82 4.17 11.86 -31.60
CA LEU A 82 3.10 12.54 -32.33
C LEU A 82 3.03 14.02 -31.94
N ARG A 83 3.01 14.32 -30.63
CA ARG A 83 2.96 15.71 -30.13
C ARG A 83 4.20 16.52 -30.49
N THR A 84 5.39 15.93 -30.44
CA THR A 84 6.65 16.60 -30.80
C THR A 84 6.68 16.98 -32.28
N LEU A 85 6.25 16.07 -33.16
CA LEU A 85 6.20 16.32 -34.60
C LEU A 85 5.13 17.37 -34.94
N THR A 86 3.96 17.31 -34.29
CA THR A 86 2.92 18.33 -34.40
C THR A 86 3.43 19.70 -33.95
N ALA A 87 4.08 19.79 -32.78
CA ALA A 87 4.66 21.02 -32.27
C ALA A 87 5.77 21.60 -33.18
N SER A 88 6.44 20.72 -33.94
CA SER A 88 7.43 21.11 -34.96
C SER A 88 6.81 21.58 -36.28
N GLY A 89 5.47 21.63 -36.37
CA GLY A 89 4.73 22.11 -37.53
C GLY A 89 4.51 21.07 -38.63
N VAL A 90 4.73 19.79 -38.35
CA VAL A 90 4.43 18.70 -39.30
C VAL A 90 2.93 18.43 -39.28
N SER A 91 2.33 18.27 -40.47
CA SER A 91 0.89 18.01 -40.57
C SER A 91 0.53 16.60 -40.10
N ALA A 92 -0.69 16.40 -39.59
CA ALA A 92 -1.16 15.08 -39.15
C ALA A 92 -1.05 14.02 -40.25
N GLU A 93 -1.38 14.37 -41.49
CA GLU A 93 -1.28 13.46 -42.65
C GLU A 93 0.16 12.99 -42.90
N GLU A 94 1.13 13.90 -42.80
CA GLU A 94 2.55 13.58 -42.95
C GLU A 94 3.06 12.73 -41.80
N ILE A 95 2.62 12.99 -40.56
CA ILE A 95 2.99 12.19 -39.38
C ILE A 95 2.46 10.75 -39.55
N VAL A 96 1.20 10.59 -39.93
CA VAL A 96 0.58 9.27 -40.17
C VAL A 96 1.28 8.56 -41.33
N SER A 97 1.66 9.27 -42.39
CA SER A 97 2.44 8.69 -43.49
C SER A 97 3.83 8.22 -43.03
N LYS A 98 4.51 8.97 -42.17
CA LYS A 98 5.80 8.58 -41.58
C LYS A 98 5.64 7.37 -40.66
N LEU A 99 4.61 7.35 -39.82
CA LEU A 99 4.32 6.23 -38.92
C LEU A 99 4.06 4.93 -39.69
N LYS A 100 3.42 5.01 -40.87
CA LYS A 100 3.24 3.87 -41.78
C LYS A 100 4.53 3.43 -42.47
N ALA A 101 5.42 4.36 -42.80
CA ALA A 101 6.66 4.07 -43.53
C ALA A 101 7.78 3.55 -42.62
N GLU A 102 7.96 4.15 -41.45
CA GLU A 102 9.07 3.88 -40.52
C GLU A 102 8.67 2.92 -39.39
N GLY A 103 7.37 2.73 -39.16
CA GLY A 103 6.86 1.87 -38.11
C GLY A 103 7.35 2.31 -36.72
N ASP A 104 7.68 1.34 -35.87
CA ASP A 104 8.08 1.59 -34.48
C ASP A 104 9.39 2.38 -34.35
N ALA A 105 10.24 2.35 -35.37
CA ALA A 105 11.51 3.09 -35.37
C ALA A 105 11.31 4.62 -35.35
N LEU A 106 10.12 5.10 -35.75
CA LEU A 106 9.80 6.52 -35.70
C LEU A 106 9.80 7.06 -34.27
N PHE A 107 9.25 6.29 -33.33
CA PHE A 107 8.96 6.72 -31.97
C PHE A 107 9.71 5.96 -30.87
N ARG A 108 10.34 4.79 -31.13
CA ARG A 108 11.18 4.11 -30.14
C ARG A 108 12.55 4.79 -29.97
N LYS A 109 12.54 6.00 -29.38
CA LYS A 109 13.72 6.80 -29.07
C LYS A 109 13.59 7.39 -27.67
N ASP A 110 14.71 7.46 -26.95
CA ASP A 110 14.74 7.95 -25.56
C ASP A 110 14.25 9.40 -25.42
N GLU A 111 14.40 10.21 -26.48
CA GLU A 111 13.91 11.60 -26.51
C GLU A 111 12.39 11.70 -26.33
N TYR A 112 11.62 10.66 -26.70
CA TYR A 112 10.16 10.63 -26.55
C TYR A 112 9.68 10.05 -25.21
N LEU A 113 10.59 9.72 -24.30
CA LEU A 113 10.23 9.42 -22.90
C LEU A 113 10.00 10.69 -22.08
N GLN A 114 10.32 11.87 -22.64
CA GLN A 114 10.03 13.15 -22.01
C GLN A 114 8.63 13.63 -22.40
N PRO A 115 7.74 13.92 -21.44
CA PRO A 115 6.40 14.36 -21.73
C PRO A 115 6.41 15.74 -22.40
N VAL A 116 5.70 15.85 -23.54
CA VAL A 116 5.56 17.13 -24.27
C VAL A 116 4.57 18.06 -23.58
N VAL A 117 3.58 17.50 -22.89
CA VAL A 117 2.60 18.22 -22.08
C VAL A 117 2.77 17.80 -20.63
N ARG A 118 2.80 18.79 -19.74
CA ARG A 118 2.91 18.56 -18.30
C ARG A 118 1.60 17.95 -17.76
N ASP A 119 1.72 16.92 -16.94
CA ASP A 119 0.59 16.22 -16.29
C ASP A 119 -0.46 15.71 -17.30
N ASP A 120 0.00 15.12 -18.41
CA ASP A 120 -0.86 14.69 -19.53
C ASP A 120 -1.70 13.45 -19.18
N PRO A 121 -3.03 13.58 -19.01
CA PRO A 121 -3.88 12.46 -18.61
C PRO A 121 -3.87 11.33 -19.65
N LEU A 122 -3.63 11.65 -20.94
CA LEU A 122 -3.57 10.65 -22.01
C LEU A 122 -2.42 9.64 -21.83
N LEU A 123 -1.36 9.98 -21.07
CA LEU A 123 -0.24 9.06 -20.81
C LEU A 123 -0.56 8.01 -19.74
N TYR A 124 -1.62 8.22 -18.96
CA TYR A 124 -1.99 7.35 -17.83
C TYR A 124 -3.29 6.56 -18.09
N CYS A 125 -4.07 6.97 -19.08
CA CYS A 125 -5.41 6.43 -19.34
C CYS A 125 -5.48 5.34 -20.41
N LEU A 126 -4.42 5.15 -21.21
CA LEU A 126 -4.42 4.17 -22.31
C LEU A 126 -4.12 2.73 -21.86
N ASP A 127 -3.95 2.51 -20.56
CA ASP A 127 -3.87 1.16 -20.00
C ASP A 127 -5.30 0.61 -19.89
N CYS A 128 -5.78 -0.11 -20.90
CA CYS A 128 -6.82 -1.17 -20.87
C CYS A 128 -7.43 -1.41 -22.28
N VAL A 129 -6.80 -2.27 -23.08
CA VAL A 129 -7.53 -3.11 -24.04
C VAL A 129 -6.98 -4.53 -23.91
N ASP A 130 -7.28 -5.13 -22.77
CA ASP A 130 -7.49 -6.58 -22.75
C ASP A 130 -8.83 -6.86 -23.45
N SER A 131 -8.78 -7.81 -24.37
CA SER A 131 -9.91 -8.31 -25.14
C SER A 131 -11.08 -8.70 -24.23
N ASP A 132 -12.28 -8.17 -24.48
CA ASP A 132 -13.50 -8.93 -24.83
C ASP A 132 -14.77 -8.02 -24.82
N GLU A 133 -15.56 -8.13 -25.92
CA GLU A 133 -16.99 -7.77 -26.10
C GLU A 133 -17.41 -6.27 -25.99
N SER A 134 -18.37 -5.68 -26.72
CA SER A 134 -19.05 -5.85 -28.01
C SER A 134 -19.95 -4.59 -28.18
N ASP A 135 -19.98 -4.03 -29.39
CA ASP A 135 -21.06 -3.25 -30.07
C ASP A 135 -22.17 -2.56 -29.24
N ASP A 136 -22.32 -1.22 -29.34
CA ASP A 136 -23.42 -0.58 -30.11
C ASP A 136 -23.54 0.96 -29.93
N GLU A 137 -23.59 1.63 -31.09
CA GLU A 137 -24.33 2.85 -31.54
C GLU A 137 -24.82 3.92 -30.54
N LEU A 138 -24.33 5.17 -30.60
CA LEU A 138 -24.79 6.34 -31.41
C LEU A 138 -26.11 7.02 -30.97
N ASP A 139 -26.02 8.30 -30.57
CA ASP A 139 -26.76 9.48 -31.10
C ASP A 139 -26.77 10.64 -30.06
N ALA A 140 -26.14 11.79 -30.37
CA ALA A 140 -26.74 13.05 -30.85
C ALA A 140 -27.68 13.72 -29.83
N GLU A 141 -27.43 14.94 -29.35
CA GLU A 141 -27.84 16.17 -30.03
C GLU A 141 -27.06 17.44 -29.58
N ARG A 142 -27.00 18.40 -30.50
CA ARG A 142 -26.31 19.70 -30.46
C ARG A 142 -27.13 20.78 -29.72
N GLU A 143 -26.46 21.82 -29.23
CA GLU A 143 -26.71 23.27 -29.52
C GLU A 143 -25.84 24.17 -28.59
N GLU A 144 -24.69 24.67 -29.04
CA GLU A 144 -24.40 26.03 -29.57
C GLU A 144 -24.84 27.30 -28.79
N LYS A 145 -23.82 27.97 -28.23
CA LYS A 145 -23.43 29.41 -28.35
C LYS A 145 -24.17 30.52 -27.58
N GLN A 146 -23.35 31.33 -26.86
CA GLN A 146 -23.08 32.78 -27.10
C GLN A 146 -22.08 33.30 -26.02
N SER A 147 -20.80 33.52 -26.31
CA SER A 147 -20.12 34.73 -26.85
C SER A 147 -20.01 35.96 -25.92
N GLU A 148 -18.81 36.13 -25.30
CA GLU A 148 -17.91 37.32 -25.09
C GLU A 148 -18.48 38.76 -24.82
N PRO A 149 -17.72 39.82 -24.37
CA PRO A 149 -16.25 40.08 -24.41
C PRO A 149 -15.69 40.94 -23.19
N PRO A 150 -14.61 41.75 -23.27
CA PRO A 150 -13.19 41.37 -23.19
C PRO A 150 -12.29 42.24 -22.22
N ALA A 151 -11.04 41.74 -22.03
CA ALA A 151 -9.73 42.43 -21.92
C ALA A 151 -9.31 43.39 -20.75
N ASN A 152 -8.15 43.02 -20.20
CA ASN A 152 -6.98 43.80 -19.70
C ASN A 152 -6.99 44.44 -18.29
N ALA A 153 -6.08 43.95 -17.43
CA ALA A 153 -4.98 44.74 -16.85
C ALA A 153 -3.90 43.83 -16.22
N ALA A 154 -2.63 44.04 -16.58
CA ALA A 154 -1.47 43.41 -15.96
C ALA A 154 -1.25 43.97 -14.54
N ALA A 155 -1.05 43.08 -13.55
CA ALA A 155 -0.75 43.42 -12.16
C ALA A 155 0.63 42.84 -11.75
N PRO A 156 1.32 43.45 -10.76
CA PRO A 156 2.71 43.13 -10.45
C PRO A 156 2.81 41.77 -9.75
N VAL A 157 3.80 40.97 -10.13
CA VAL A 157 4.03 39.63 -9.57
C VAL A 157 4.33 39.76 -8.08
N ASP A 158 3.44 39.23 -7.24
CA ASP A 158 3.54 39.28 -5.79
C ASP A 158 4.76 38.46 -5.32
N ALA A 159 5.63 39.10 -4.52
CA ALA A 159 6.83 38.47 -3.97
C ALA A 159 6.50 37.25 -3.09
N SER A 160 5.28 37.18 -2.54
CA SER A 160 4.79 36.00 -1.82
C SER A 160 4.63 34.78 -2.73
N MET A 161 4.03 34.97 -3.91
CA MET A 161 3.82 33.88 -4.87
C MET A 161 5.14 33.39 -5.50
N LEU A 162 6.10 34.29 -5.69
CA LEU A 162 7.44 33.90 -6.15
C LEU A 162 8.22 33.14 -5.08
N ALA A 163 8.07 33.51 -3.80
CA ALA A 163 8.69 32.80 -2.69
C ALA A 163 8.11 31.39 -2.50
N GLU A 164 6.79 31.23 -2.63
CA GLU A 164 6.12 29.92 -2.62
C GLU A 164 6.56 29.05 -3.80
N ARG A 165 6.65 29.63 -5.01
CA ARG A 165 7.15 28.90 -6.18
C ARG A 165 8.61 28.46 -6.01
N LEU A 166 9.48 29.34 -5.50
CA LEU A 166 10.87 29.01 -5.20
C LEU A 166 11.03 27.97 -4.08
N GLN A 167 10.11 27.95 -3.11
CA GLN A 167 10.10 26.91 -2.07
C GLN A 167 9.66 25.56 -2.62
N LYS A 168 8.63 25.54 -3.49
CA LYS A 168 8.18 24.33 -4.17
C LYS A 168 9.25 23.76 -5.10
N GLU A 169 9.89 24.60 -5.91
CA GLU A 169 11.03 24.19 -6.75
C GLU A 169 12.21 23.69 -5.90
N ASN A 170 12.51 24.30 -4.75
CA ASN A 170 13.54 23.79 -3.83
C ASN A 170 13.18 22.45 -3.20
N GLN A 171 11.90 22.18 -2.94
CA GLN A 171 11.45 20.87 -2.46
C GLN A 171 11.57 19.80 -3.56
N GLU A 172 11.15 20.11 -4.78
CA GLU A 172 11.29 19.22 -5.94
C GLU A 172 12.77 18.91 -6.23
N LEU A 173 13.65 19.92 -6.19
CA LEU A 173 15.10 19.74 -6.34
C LEU A 173 15.70 18.87 -5.24
N LYS A 174 15.24 19.01 -3.97
CA LYS A 174 15.67 18.15 -2.86
C LYS A 174 15.22 16.70 -3.06
N GLN A 175 14.00 16.48 -3.53
CA GLN A 175 13.49 15.15 -3.86
C GLN A 175 14.28 14.49 -4.98
N GLN A 176 14.61 15.24 -6.03
CA GLN A 176 15.50 14.76 -7.09
C GLN A 176 16.90 14.43 -6.55
N LEU A 177 17.47 15.28 -5.70
CA LEU A 177 18.78 15.03 -5.08
C LEU A 177 18.78 13.78 -4.19
N LEU A 178 17.68 13.50 -3.48
CA LEU A 178 17.51 12.27 -2.71
C LEU A 178 17.42 11.03 -3.61
N LYS A 179 16.68 11.13 -4.73
CA LYS A 179 16.57 10.05 -5.72
C LYS A 179 17.93 9.76 -6.37
N TYR A 180 18.69 10.80 -6.71
CA TYR A 180 20.07 10.66 -7.21
C TYR A 180 21.03 10.15 -6.13
N SER A 181 20.84 10.51 -4.86
CA SER A 181 21.62 10.01 -3.73
C SER A 181 21.38 8.51 -3.48
N ARG A 182 20.14 8.03 -3.63
CA ARG A 182 19.82 6.58 -3.66
C ARG A 182 20.57 5.87 -4.78
N LEU A 183 20.42 6.37 -6.02
CA LEU A 183 21.10 5.78 -7.17
C LEU A 183 22.63 5.75 -6.97
N MET A 184 23.21 6.83 -6.46
CA MET A 184 24.65 6.91 -6.18
C MET A 184 25.10 5.98 -5.04
N ARG A 185 24.27 5.75 -4.02
CA ARG A 185 24.56 4.81 -2.93
C ARG A 185 24.59 3.36 -3.42
N ASP A 186 23.76 3.03 -4.40
CA ASP A 186 23.75 1.70 -5.05
C ASP A 186 24.96 1.50 -5.98
N PHE A 187 25.55 2.59 -6.48
CA PHE A 187 26.77 2.57 -7.31
C PHE A 187 28.08 2.68 -6.53
N VAL A 188 28.07 3.31 -5.34
CA VAL A 188 29.28 3.56 -4.53
C VAL A 188 29.24 2.71 -3.27
N ASN A 189 29.45 1.40 -3.43
CA ASN A 189 29.89 0.53 -2.35
C ASN A 189 31.02 -0.39 -2.84
N GLU A 190 32.10 0.24 -3.28
CA GLU A 190 33.45 -0.28 -3.15
C GLU A 190 34.35 0.85 -2.59
N GLY A 191 34.76 0.74 -1.33
CA GLY A 191 35.95 1.48 -0.83
C GLY A 191 35.79 2.33 0.43
N GLU A 192 36.18 1.72 1.55
CA GLU A 192 36.91 2.25 2.73
C GLU A 192 36.34 3.30 3.69
N ASP A 193 36.48 2.91 4.96
CA ASP A 193 36.28 3.62 6.23
C ASP A 193 36.95 4.99 6.32
N THR A 194 36.18 5.98 6.80
CA THR A 194 36.71 6.98 7.74
C THR A 194 35.63 7.41 8.73
N GLU A 195 35.82 7.03 10.00
CA GLU A 195 35.02 7.49 11.14
C GLU A 195 35.14 9.01 11.31
N LYS A 196 34.08 9.72 10.93
CA LYS A 196 33.65 10.94 11.62
C LYS A 196 32.24 10.67 12.11
N ALA A 197 31.96 11.04 13.36
CA ALA A 197 30.63 10.93 13.96
C ALA A 197 29.61 11.65 13.05
N LEU A 198 28.90 10.86 12.26
CA LEU A 198 27.80 11.30 11.44
C LEU A 198 26.67 11.75 12.38
N PRO A 199 25.90 12.79 12.02
CA PRO A 199 24.66 13.08 12.73
C PRO A 199 23.78 11.82 12.75
N ALA A 200 22.96 11.67 13.80
CA ALA A 200 22.03 10.55 13.91
C ALA A 200 21.31 10.34 12.58
N VAL A 201 21.38 9.11 12.05
CA VAL A 201 20.79 8.77 10.77
C VAL A 201 19.29 9.01 10.88
N ASP A 202 18.76 9.89 10.03
CA ASP A 202 17.33 10.15 9.94
C ASP A 202 16.64 8.94 9.28
N ASN A 203 16.19 8.03 10.13
CA ASN A 203 15.49 6.81 9.74
C ASN A 203 13.97 7.02 9.61
N ASP A 204 13.45 8.18 10.02
CA ASP A 204 12.01 8.45 10.09
C ASP A 204 11.48 9.14 8.83
N THR A 205 12.24 10.07 8.24
CA THR A 205 11.74 10.83 7.07
C THR A 205 11.39 9.91 5.91
N TYR A 206 12.21 8.89 5.63
CA TYR A 206 11.90 7.93 4.56
C TYR A 206 10.62 7.13 4.84
N TYR A 207 10.47 6.65 6.08
CA TYR A 207 9.30 5.92 6.52
C TYR A 207 8.02 6.73 6.33
N PHE A 208 7.96 7.98 6.79
CA PHE A 208 6.73 8.77 6.65
C PHE A 208 6.48 9.29 5.22
N ASP A 209 7.53 9.45 4.42
CA ASP A 209 7.40 9.85 3.01
C ASP A 209 6.74 8.73 2.18
N SER A 210 7.02 7.45 2.47
CA SER A 210 6.35 6.34 1.78
C SER A 210 4.83 6.39 1.98
N TYR A 211 4.36 6.63 3.20
CA TYR A 211 2.93 6.77 3.54
C TYR A 211 2.28 8.07 3.01
N SER A 212 3.01 8.95 2.34
CA SER A 212 2.40 10.08 1.64
C SER A 212 1.85 9.70 0.26
N HIS A 213 2.11 8.50 -0.23
CA HIS A 213 1.68 8.02 -1.54
C HIS A 213 0.31 7.32 -1.51
N VAL A 214 -0.58 7.70 -2.42
CA VAL A 214 -1.95 7.15 -2.54
C VAL A 214 -1.95 5.62 -2.76
N GLY A 215 -0.94 5.08 -3.45
CA GLY A 215 -0.84 3.64 -3.74
C GLY A 215 -0.88 2.77 -2.50
N ILE A 216 -0.12 3.13 -1.44
CA ILE A 216 -0.07 2.38 -0.18
C ILE A 216 -1.43 2.42 0.52
N HIS A 217 -2.09 3.58 0.56
CA HIS A 217 -3.42 3.70 1.16
C HIS A 217 -4.49 2.92 0.40
N ARG A 218 -4.40 2.87 -0.94
CA ARG A 218 -5.29 2.03 -1.75
C ARG A 218 -5.13 0.57 -1.39
N GLU A 219 -3.90 0.06 -1.37
CA GLU A 219 -3.60 -1.33 -1.00
C GLU A 219 -4.16 -1.67 0.40
N MET A 220 -3.84 -0.84 1.40
CA MET A 220 -4.33 -0.97 2.77
C MET A 220 -5.88 -0.98 2.87
N ILE A 221 -6.58 -0.11 2.13
CA ILE A 221 -8.05 -0.03 2.18
C ILE A 221 -8.70 -1.18 1.40
N THR A 222 -8.09 -1.62 0.29
CA THR A 222 -8.60 -2.76 -0.49
C THR A 222 -8.40 -4.10 0.22
N ASP A 223 -7.47 -4.18 1.18
CA ASP A 223 -7.39 -5.30 2.11
C ASP A 223 -8.62 -5.32 3.04
N ARG A 224 -9.61 -6.11 2.62
CA ARG A 224 -10.87 -6.28 3.35
C ARG A 224 -10.69 -7.07 4.64
N VAL A 225 -9.74 -8.01 4.72
CA VAL A 225 -9.51 -8.78 5.96
C VAL A 225 -9.06 -7.82 7.05
N ARG A 226 -8.11 -6.93 6.73
CA ARG A 226 -7.68 -5.85 7.62
C ARG A 226 -8.83 -4.90 7.94
N THR A 227 -9.38 -4.25 6.93
CA THR A 227 -10.28 -3.10 7.12
C THR A 227 -11.62 -3.53 7.73
N ASP A 228 -12.16 -4.68 7.32
CA ASP A 228 -13.41 -5.20 7.88
C ASP A 228 -13.21 -5.67 9.33
N ALA A 229 -12.05 -6.25 9.70
CA ALA A 229 -11.80 -6.64 11.09
C ALA A 229 -11.83 -5.44 12.04
N TYR A 230 -11.15 -4.34 11.70
CA TYR A 230 -11.24 -3.11 12.52
C TYR A 230 -12.67 -2.55 12.55
N ARG A 231 -13.32 -2.47 11.39
CA ARG A 231 -14.73 -2.00 11.31
C ARG A 231 -15.63 -2.83 12.20
N ASN A 232 -15.53 -4.16 12.13
CA ASN A 232 -16.34 -5.08 12.90
C ASN A 232 -16.02 -4.96 14.39
N ALA A 233 -14.75 -4.96 14.78
CA ALA A 233 -14.32 -4.81 16.18
C ALA A 233 -14.89 -3.52 16.80
N ILE A 234 -14.94 -2.43 16.04
CA ILE A 234 -15.45 -1.13 16.51
C ILE A 234 -16.99 -1.10 16.49
N LEU A 235 -17.61 -1.35 15.34
CA LEU A 235 -19.06 -1.18 15.13
C LEU A 235 -19.90 -2.27 15.81
N ASN A 236 -19.36 -3.46 16.02
CA ASN A 236 -20.06 -4.54 16.72
C ASN A 236 -19.98 -4.43 18.25
N ASN A 237 -19.11 -3.57 18.78
CA ASN A 237 -18.92 -3.33 20.22
C ASN A 237 -19.10 -1.83 20.57
N PRO A 238 -20.20 -1.18 20.14
CA PRO A 238 -20.35 0.28 20.23
C PRO A 238 -20.40 0.79 21.68
N GLU A 239 -20.77 -0.04 22.66
CA GLU A 239 -20.74 0.30 24.08
C GLU A 239 -19.34 0.65 24.61
N LEU A 240 -18.28 0.15 23.96
CA LEU A 240 -16.90 0.49 24.30
C LEU A 240 -16.47 1.86 23.74
N PHE A 241 -17.17 2.38 22.74
CA PHE A 241 -16.86 3.63 22.06
C PHE A 241 -17.85 4.76 22.36
N LYS A 242 -19.11 4.45 22.66
CA LYS A 242 -20.17 5.44 22.82
C LYS A 242 -19.86 6.44 23.94
N GLY A 243 -19.81 7.72 23.59
CA GLY A 243 -19.52 8.81 24.52
C GLY A 243 -18.06 8.90 24.97
N LYS A 244 -17.15 8.13 24.35
CA LYS A 244 -15.73 8.07 24.70
C LYS A 244 -14.86 9.04 23.90
N VAL A 245 -13.67 9.34 24.43
CA VAL A 245 -12.60 10.01 23.70
C VAL A 245 -11.65 8.95 23.14
N VAL A 246 -11.51 8.92 21.82
CA VAL A 246 -10.71 7.94 21.08
C VAL A 246 -9.47 8.62 20.49
N LEU A 247 -8.31 7.97 20.58
CA LEU A 247 -7.09 8.35 19.88
C LEU A 247 -6.81 7.33 18.77
N ASP A 248 -6.65 7.82 17.55
CA ASP A 248 -6.26 7.02 16.38
C ASP A 248 -4.78 7.32 16.05
N VAL A 249 -3.90 6.37 16.36
CA VAL A 249 -2.44 6.51 16.23
C VAL A 249 -2.01 6.02 14.85
N GLY A 250 -1.57 6.94 14.00
CA GLY A 250 -1.27 6.65 12.60
C GLY A 250 -2.53 6.60 11.74
N CYS A 251 -3.37 7.64 11.84
CA CYS A 251 -4.72 7.57 11.29
C CYS A 251 -4.78 7.50 9.76
N GLY A 252 -3.69 7.79 9.04
CA GLY A 252 -3.61 7.73 7.58
C GLY A 252 -4.69 8.60 6.94
N THR A 253 -5.61 7.96 6.21
CA THR A 253 -6.79 8.60 5.58
C THR A 253 -7.92 8.95 6.56
N GLY A 254 -7.85 8.50 7.81
CA GLY A 254 -8.88 8.69 8.84
C GLY A 254 -9.99 7.64 8.84
N ILE A 255 -9.84 6.53 8.09
CA ILE A 255 -10.88 5.50 7.99
C ILE A 255 -11.27 4.89 9.34
N LEU A 256 -10.29 4.57 10.19
CA LEU A 256 -10.54 4.00 11.52
C LEU A 256 -11.17 5.04 12.46
N SER A 257 -10.72 6.29 12.37
CA SER A 257 -11.35 7.42 13.06
C SER A 257 -12.83 7.57 12.71
N MET A 258 -13.21 7.38 11.44
CA MET A 258 -14.61 7.42 11.01
C MET A 258 -15.42 6.25 11.57
N PHE A 259 -14.88 5.02 11.63
CA PHE A 259 -15.56 3.91 12.30
C PHE A 259 -15.80 4.18 13.78
N ALA A 260 -14.82 4.76 14.48
CA ALA A 260 -14.98 5.14 15.89
C ALA A 260 -16.07 6.21 16.08
N ALA A 261 -16.12 7.21 15.20
CA ALA A 261 -17.19 8.21 15.20
C ALA A 261 -18.57 7.58 14.93
N GLN A 262 -18.67 6.67 13.96
CA GLN A 262 -19.89 5.90 13.67
C GLN A 262 -20.36 5.04 14.85
N ALA A 263 -19.44 4.45 15.62
CA ALA A 263 -19.75 3.73 16.85
C ALA A 263 -20.24 4.64 18.01
N GLY A 264 -20.23 5.96 17.81
CA GLY A 264 -20.77 6.93 18.75
C GLY A 264 -19.74 7.55 19.69
N ALA A 265 -18.45 7.53 19.33
CA ALA A 265 -17.42 8.27 20.06
C ALA A 265 -17.82 9.75 20.23
N ALA A 266 -17.62 10.30 21.44
CA ALA A 266 -17.87 11.72 21.69
C ALA A 266 -16.85 12.61 21.00
N ARG A 267 -15.62 12.10 20.86
CA ARG A 267 -14.52 12.76 20.18
C ARG A 267 -13.53 11.73 19.69
N VAL A 268 -12.99 11.94 18.49
CA VAL A 268 -11.86 11.17 17.96
C VAL A 268 -10.72 12.12 17.65
N ILE A 269 -9.52 11.77 18.05
CA ILE A 269 -8.29 12.51 17.74
C ILE A 269 -7.43 11.61 16.88
N GLY A 270 -7.33 11.91 15.59
CA GLY A 270 -6.42 11.21 14.68
C GLY A 270 -5.05 11.88 14.67
N VAL A 271 -3.98 11.11 14.74
CA VAL A 271 -2.61 11.60 14.64
C VAL A 271 -1.92 10.93 13.47
N ASP A 272 -1.33 11.72 12.57
CA ASP A 272 -0.50 11.23 11.48
C ASP A 272 0.62 12.22 11.17
N PHE A 273 1.82 11.75 10.81
CA PHE A 273 2.93 12.64 10.45
C PHE A 273 3.02 12.89 8.93
N SER A 274 2.52 11.96 8.11
CA SER A 274 2.58 12.05 6.65
C SER A 274 1.72 13.20 6.09
N GLU A 275 1.86 13.49 4.80
CA GLU A 275 0.98 14.46 4.14
C GLU A 275 -0.49 13.98 4.08
N MET A 276 -0.74 12.67 4.26
CA MET A 276 -2.10 12.12 4.27
C MET A 276 -2.96 12.69 5.39
N GLY A 277 -2.36 13.15 6.49
CA GLY A 277 -3.10 13.80 7.58
C GLY A 277 -3.84 15.08 7.15
N HIS A 278 -3.41 15.77 6.07
CA HIS A 278 -4.18 16.88 5.51
C HIS A 278 -5.40 16.40 4.73
N VAL A 279 -5.22 15.34 3.93
CA VAL A 279 -6.31 14.71 3.16
C VAL A 279 -7.36 14.10 4.11
N ALA A 280 -6.93 13.48 5.21
CA ALA A 280 -7.84 12.96 6.23
C ALA A 280 -8.76 14.03 6.84
N ARG A 281 -8.30 15.28 6.97
CA ARG A 281 -9.18 16.38 7.44
C ARG A 281 -10.29 16.69 6.45
N GLU A 282 -9.99 16.62 5.16
CA GLU A 282 -10.97 16.82 4.10
C GLU A 282 -11.97 15.66 4.09
N ILE A 283 -11.49 14.42 4.00
CA ILE A 283 -12.30 13.20 4.02
C ILE A 283 -13.27 13.19 5.21
N THR A 284 -12.77 13.40 6.43
CA THR A 284 -13.58 13.33 7.65
C THR A 284 -14.63 14.44 7.72
N LYS A 285 -14.31 15.64 7.18
CA LYS A 285 -15.25 16.75 7.09
C LYS A 285 -16.34 16.49 6.05
N ASP A 286 -15.97 15.99 4.87
CA ASP A 286 -16.91 15.76 3.77
C ASP A 286 -17.90 14.63 4.10
N ASN A 287 -17.48 13.67 4.94
CA ASN A 287 -18.33 12.63 5.50
C ASN A 287 -19.14 13.09 6.73
N GLY A 288 -19.17 14.39 7.05
CA GLY A 288 -19.98 14.94 8.13
C GLY A 288 -19.45 14.70 9.55
N PHE A 289 -18.21 14.23 9.70
CA PHE A 289 -17.60 13.94 11.00
C PHE A 289 -16.67 15.05 11.52
N GLY A 290 -16.59 16.20 10.83
CA GLY A 290 -15.68 17.30 11.19
C GLY A 290 -15.88 17.88 12.59
N ASP A 291 -17.05 17.74 13.19
CA ASP A 291 -17.33 18.18 14.57
C ASP A 291 -16.87 17.16 15.64
N VAL A 292 -16.69 15.90 15.25
CA VAL A 292 -16.32 14.79 16.15
C VAL A 292 -14.84 14.43 16.02
N ILE A 293 -14.30 14.47 14.81
CA ILE A 293 -12.94 14.03 14.48
C ILE A 293 -12.02 15.25 14.36
N THR A 294 -10.90 15.24 15.09
CA THR A 294 -9.83 16.23 14.97
C THR A 294 -8.55 15.54 14.51
N ILE A 295 -8.01 15.91 13.34
CA ILE A 295 -6.73 15.37 12.85
C ILE A 295 -5.56 16.31 13.19
N LEU A 296 -4.61 15.79 13.96
CA LEU A 296 -3.36 16.45 14.33
C LEU A 296 -2.23 15.91 13.45
N LYS A 297 -1.51 16.83 12.79
CA LYS A 297 -0.33 16.45 11.99
C LYS A 297 0.92 16.54 12.87
N GLY A 298 1.65 15.45 13.01
CA GLY A 298 2.87 15.41 13.81
C GLY A 298 3.27 14.00 14.24
N LYS A 299 4.49 13.87 14.78
CA LYS A 299 4.91 12.64 15.44
C LYS A 299 4.19 12.54 16.78
N VAL A 300 3.71 11.36 17.10
CA VAL A 300 2.94 11.09 18.32
C VAL A 300 3.77 11.49 19.56
N GLU A 301 5.08 11.24 19.53
CA GLU A 301 6.02 11.54 20.60
C GLU A 301 6.22 13.04 20.85
N ASP A 302 6.05 13.86 19.80
CA ASP A 302 6.30 15.32 19.82
C ASP A 302 5.02 16.13 20.09
N LEU A 303 3.85 15.49 20.11
CA LEU A 303 2.57 16.14 20.24
C LEU A 303 2.08 16.19 21.70
N GLU A 304 1.25 17.19 21.97
CA GLU A 304 0.39 17.26 23.15
C GLU A 304 -1.07 17.22 22.69
N LEU A 305 -1.84 16.30 23.27
CA LEU A 305 -3.26 16.16 22.92
C LEU A 305 -4.06 17.30 23.56
N PRO A 306 -5.19 17.71 22.95
CA PRO A 306 -6.11 18.69 23.52
C PRO A 306 -6.94 18.13 24.70
N VAL A 307 -6.51 17.01 25.28
CA VAL A 307 -7.13 16.28 26.40
C VAL A 307 -6.01 15.64 27.23
N ASP A 308 -6.23 15.50 28.54
CA ASP A 308 -5.24 14.87 29.43
C ASP A 308 -5.12 13.36 29.22
N LYS A 309 -6.26 12.70 28.96
CA LYS A 309 -6.38 11.25 28.79
C LYS A 309 -7.44 10.90 27.74
N VAL A 310 -7.28 9.71 27.17
CA VAL A 310 -8.23 9.08 26.23
C VAL A 310 -8.73 7.76 26.79
N ASP A 311 -9.95 7.38 26.42
CA ASP A 311 -10.60 6.15 26.89
C ASP A 311 -10.23 4.94 26.02
N VAL A 312 -9.99 5.16 24.72
CA VAL A 312 -9.66 4.12 23.74
C VAL A 312 -8.53 4.61 22.85
N ILE A 313 -7.57 3.74 22.56
CA ILE A 313 -6.61 3.93 21.47
C ILE A 313 -6.90 2.88 20.41
N ILE A 314 -7.09 3.34 19.18
CA ILE A 314 -7.15 2.50 17.98
C ILE A 314 -5.88 2.75 17.18
N SER A 315 -5.29 1.71 16.61
CA SER A 315 -4.13 1.87 15.74
C SER A 315 -3.98 0.64 14.85
N GLU A 316 -3.70 0.89 13.57
CA GLU A 316 -3.13 -0.10 12.68
C GLU A 316 -1.63 0.18 12.62
N TRP A 317 -0.86 -0.67 13.30
CA TRP A 317 0.57 -0.48 13.56
C TRP A 317 1.41 -1.64 13.02
N MET A 318 0.77 -2.66 12.46
CA MET A 318 1.43 -3.93 12.18
C MET A 318 2.26 -3.79 10.91
N GLY A 319 3.55 -4.11 11.00
CA GLY A 319 4.41 -4.23 9.83
C GLY A 319 4.53 -5.68 9.35
N TYR A 320 5.30 -5.89 8.28
CA TYR A 320 5.75 -7.23 7.89
C TYR A 320 6.42 -7.96 9.06
N CYS A 321 6.25 -9.29 9.16
CA CYS A 321 6.73 -10.05 10.31
C CYS A 321 6.27 -9.45 11.67
N LEU A 322 5.07 -8.83 11.69
CA LEU A 322 4.41 -8.10 12.78
C LEU A 322 5.12 -6.82 13.26
N LEU A 323 6.42 -6.90 13.52
CA LEU A 323 7.19 -5.86 14.22
C LEU A 323 8.03 -4.97 13.30
N TYR A 324 8.01 -5.20 11.98
CA TYR A 324 8.70 -4.33 11.02
C TYR A 324 8.15 -2.91 11.11
N GLU A 325 9.00 -1.92 10.80
CA GLU A 325 8.75 -0.49 10.96
C GLU A 325 8.62 0.00 12.41
N SER A 326 8.57 -0.89 13.40
CA SER A 326 8.58 -0.56 14.84
C SER A 326 7.48 0.40 15.28
N MET A 327 6.33 0.41 14.60
CA MET A 327 5.23 1.33 14.93
C MET A 327 4.50 0.97 16.24
N LEU A 328 4.57 -0.30 16.67
CA LEU A 328 4.08 -0.71 17.99
C LEU A 328 4.70 0.14 19.11
N ASP A 329 5.95 0.58 18.96
CA ASP A 329 6.67 1.39 19.94
C ASP A 329 5.93 2.71 20.21
N THR A 330 5.43 3.33 19.15
CA THR A 330 4.65 4.55 19.19
C THR A 330 3.28 4.32 19.84
N VAL A 331 2.65 3.17 19.60
CA VAL A 331 1.39 2.79 20.26
C VAL A 331 1.61 2.59 21.76
N LEU A 332 2.70 1.93 22.17
CA LEU A 332 3.03 1.76 23.59
C LEU A 332 3.32 3.10 24.27
N PHE A 333 4.01 4.03 23.58
CA PHE A 333 4.20 5.39 24.06
C PHE A 333 2.86 6.11 24.28
N ALA A 334 1.95 6.05 23.30
CA ALA A 334 0.62 6.66 23.41
C ALA A 334 -0.22 6.04 24.53
N ARG A 335 -0.16 4.70 24.69
CA ARG A 335 -0.79 3.96 25.79
C ARG A 335 -0.31 4.50 27.14
N ASP A 336 1.00 4.53 27.35
CA ASP A 336 1.59 4.89 28.64
C ASP A 336 1.39 6.38 28.97
N LYS A 337 1.43 7.25 27.95
CA LYS A 337 1.24 8.70 28.11
C LYS A 337 -0.24 9.08 28.28
N TRP A 338 -1.13 8.59 27.43
CA TRP A 338 -2.49 9.14 27.28
C TRP A 338 -3.63 8.18 27.58
N LEU A 339 -3.43 6.87 27.62
CA LEU A 339 -4.55 5.99 27.96
C LEU A 339 -4.95 6.18 29.44
N ALA A 340 -6.25 6.32 29.68
CA ALA A 340 -6.82 6.37 31.02
C ALA A 340 -6.68 4.99 31.71
N PRO A 341 -6.62 4.91 33.04
CA PRO A 341 -6.71 3.64 33.75
C PRO A 341 -7.99 2.88 33.36
N GLY A 342 -7.85 1.65 32.87
CA GLY A 342 -8.97 0.84 32.36
C GLY A 342 -9.40 1.20 30.93
N GLY A 343 -8.71 2.10 30.24
CA GLY A 343 -8.94 2.40 28.83
C GLY A 343 -8.48 1.26 27.91
N TYR A 344 -9.05 1.18 26.70
CA TYR A 344 -8.93 0.06 25.78
C TYR A 344 -7.93 0.29 24.64
N LEU A 345 -7.31 -0.78 24.16
CA LEU A 345 -6.49 -0.81 22.96
C LEU A 345 -7.17 -1.65 21.89
N PHE A 346 -7.16 -1.18 20.65
CA PHE A 346 -7.71 -1.91 19.50
C PHE A 346 -6.65 -1.93 18.38
N PRO A 347 -6.04 -3.09 18.10
CA PRO A 347 -6.19 -4.39 18.80
C PRO A 347 -5.49 -4.42 20.17
N ASP A 348 -5.82 -5.43 20.99
CA ASP A 348 -5.21 -5.65 22.31
C ASP A 348 -4.34 -6.92 22.38
N LYS A 349 -4.55 -7.88 21.46
CA LYS A 349 -3.75 -9.12 21.38
C LYS A 349 -3.14 -9.30 20.00
N CYS A 350 -1.93 -9.84 19.99
CA CYS A 350 -1.34 -10.38 18.78
C CYS A 350 -0.46 -11.59 19.07
N SER A 351 -0.23 -12.41 18.05
CA SER A 351 0.66 -13.57 18.14
C SER A 351 1.48 -13.76 16.87
N MET A 352 2.73 -14.17 17.02
CA MET A 352 3.64 -14.50 15.92
C MET A 352 3.77 -16.00 15.79
N HIS A 353 3.83 -16.49 14.56
CA HIS A 353 3.89 -17.91 14.24
C HIS A 353 4.95 -18.22 13.19
N ILE A 354 5.32 -19.49 13.09
CA ILE A 354 6.31 -20.02 12.15
C ILE A 354 5.86 -21.36 11.55
N GLN A 355 6.15 -21.57 10.27
CA GLN A 355 5.93 -22.84 9.56
C GLN A 355 7.14 -23.17 8.66
N GLY A 356 7.40 -24.45 8.43
CA GLY A 356 8.39 -24.92 7.45
C GLY A 356 7.74 -25.09 6.08
N VAL A 357 8.40 -24.59 5.03
CA VAL A 357 7.83 -24.50 3.68
C VAL A 357 8.77 -25.00 2.59
N TYR A 358 8.17 -25.51 1.52
CA TYR A 358 8.81 -25.77 0.23
C TYR A 358 8.74 -24.50 -0.64
N ASP A 359 9.74 -24.22 -1.47
CA ASP A 359 9.68 -23.11 -2.43
C ASP A 359 9.31 -23.64 -3.83
N SER A 360 8.04 -23.55 -4.19
CA SER A 360 7.55 -23.94 -5.52
C SER A 360 7.87 -22.93 -6.61
N THR A 361 8.19 -21.68 -6.26
CA THR A 361 8.51 -20.62 -7.22
C THR A 361 9.88 -20.81 -7.87
N GLN A 362 10.73 -21.64 -7.25
CA GLN A 362 12.11 -21.86 -7.69
C GLN A 362 12.90 -20.55 -7.80
N ARG A 363 12.68 -19.57 -6.90
CA ARG A 363 13.23 -18.20 -7.02
C ARG A 363 14.73 -18.15 -7.31
N PHE A 364 15.51 -19.02 -6.68
CA PHE A 364 16.95 -19.14 -6.91
C PHE A 364 17.30 -20.02 -8.10
N GLY A 365 16.49 -21.06 -8.38
CA GLY A 365 16.69 -21.98 -9.49
C GLY A 365 16.37 -21.36 -10.86
N PHE A 366 15.39 -20.45 -10.92
CA PHE A 366 14.94 -19.75 -12.13
C PHE A 366 16.11 -19.13 -12.91
N TRP A 367 17.04 -18.47 -12.20
CA TRP A 367 18.18 -17.78 -12.79
C TRP A 367 19.27 -18.70 -13.36
N ASP A 368 19.22 -20.00 -13.09
CA ASP A 368 20.19 -20.94 -13.62
C ASP A 368 20.01 -21.14 -15.14
N ASP A 369 18.78 -21.05 -15.63
CA ASP A 369 18.41 -21.15 -17.05
C ASP A 369 17.12 -20.35 -17.36
N VAL A 370 17.31 -19.12 -17.86
CA VAL A 370 16.22 -18.23 -18.27
C VAL A 370 16.15 -18.24 -19.79
N TYR A 371 15.22 -19.01 -20.36
CA TYR A 371 15.05 -19.21 -21.82
C TYR A 371 16.30 -19.73 -22.55
N GLY A 372 17.12 -20.57 -21.93
CA GLY A 372 18.40 -21.06 -22.47
C GLY A 372 19.61 -20.22 -22.06
N PHE A 373 19.41 -19.11 -21.36
CA PHE A 373 20.46 -18.20 -20.94
C PHE A 373 20.81 -18.37 -19.46
N ASN A 374 22.12 -18.49 -19.18
CA ASN A 374 22.62 -18.50 -17.81
C ASN A 374 22.58 -17.09 -17.21
N MET A 375 21.74 -16.88 -16.20
CA MET A 375 21.58 -15.61 -15.50
C MET A 375 22.02 -15.69 -14.02
N LYS A 376 22.93 -16.60 -13.67
CA LYS A 376 23.46 -16.75 -12.30
C LYS A 376 24.10 -15.49 -11.73
N ALA A 377 24.50 -14.54 -12.58
CA ALA A 377 24.95 -13.22 -12.16
C ALA A 377 23.87 -12.47 -11.35
N ILE A 378 22.60 -12.57 -11.76
CA ILE A 378 21.46 -11.98 -11.03
C ILE A 378 21.23 -12.74 -9.72
N LYS A 379 21.24 -14.08 -9.75
CA LYS A 379 21.17 -14.92 -8.55
C LYS A 379 22.17 -14.52 -7.48
N SER A 380 23.40 -14.15 -7.86
CA SER A 380 24.45 -13.71 -6.93
C SER A 380 24.18 -12.36 -6.25
N LYS A 381 23.20 -11.59 -6.74
CA LYS A 381 22.75 -10.31 -6.17
C LYS A 381 21.55 -10.47 -5.25
N ILE A 382 20.87 -11.63 -5.28
CA ILE A 382 19.78 -11.93 -4.35
C ILE A 382 20.41 -12.36 -3.02
N SER A 383 20.17 -11.57 -1.97
CA SER A 383 20.61 -11.91 -0.63
C SER A 383 19.69 -12.98 -0.05
N ILE A 384 20.23 -14.17 0.18
CA ILE A 384 19.53 -15.25 0.90
C ILE A 384 19.29 -14.92 2.39
N ARG A 385 19.90 -13.82 2.87
CA ARG A 385 19.73 -13.30 4.23
C ARG A 385 18.58 -12.29 4.30
N ASP A 386 17.87 -12.04 3.22
CA ASP A 386 16.73 -11.13 3.24
C ASP A 386 15.46 -11.94 3.51
N GLY A 387 14.55 -11.37 4.29
CA GLY A 387 13.19 -11.88 4.42
C GLY A 387 12.39 -11.48 3.19
N PHE A 388 11.79 -12.44 2.49
CA PHE A 388 10.99 -12.19 1.31
C PHE A 388 9.51 -12.03 1.69
N VAL A 389 8.92 -10.87 1.40
CA VAL A 389 7.50 -10.61 1.64
C VAL A 389 6.70 -11.11 0.44
N GLU A 390 5.88 -12.15 0.64
CA GLU A 390 5.11 -12.78 -0.44
C GLU A 390 4.03 -13.72 0.10
N ASP A 391 3.02 -13.99 -0.73
CA ASP A 391 2.04 -15.04 -0.43
C ASP A 391 2.67 -16.42 -0.62
N VAL A 392 2.65 -17.22 0.45
CA VAL A 392 3.05 -18.62 0.37
C VAL A 392 1.84 -19.46 -0.06
N ASN A 393 2.04 -20.34 -1.05
CA ASN A 393 0.99 -21.27 -1.45
C ASN A 393 0.70 -22.26 -0.29
N PRO A 394 -0.56 -22.44 0.14
CA PRO A 394 -0.90 -23.40 1.19
C PRO A 394 -0.44 -24.83 0.91
N ALA A 395 -0.32 -25.21 -0.37
CA ALA A 395 0.18 -26.52 -0.77
C ALA A 395 1.68 -26.73 -0.47
N ASP A 396 2.42 -25.65 -0.25
CA ASP A 396 3.87 -25.67 0.00
C ASP A 396 4.23 -25.77 1.48
N VAL A 397 3.27 -25.63 2.39
CA VAL A 397 3.47 -25.83 3.82
C VAL A 397 3.75 -27.31 4.11
N LEU A 398 4.85 -27.57 4.82
CA LEU A 398 5.33 -28.92 5.15
C LEU A 398 5.14 -29.30 6.62
N THR A 399 4.88 -28.33 7.49
CA THR A 399 4.76 -28.53 8.94
C THR A 399 3.43 -28.05 9.48
N ASP A 400 3.14 -28.38 10.73
CA ASP A 400 2.18 -27.63 11.52
C ASP A 400 2.66 -26.19 11.79
N ARG A 401 1.77 -25.39 12.38
CA ARG A 401 2.02 -23.99 12.72
C ARG A 401 2.49 -23.88 14.17
N GLY A 402 3.71 -23.38 14.34
CA GLY A 402 4.32 -23.18 15.65
C GLY A 402 4.15 -21.76 16.16
N LEU A 403 3.75 -21.60 17.42
CA LEU A 403 3.69 -20.30 18.08
C LEU A 403 5.11 -19.84 18.47
N LEU A 404 5.49 -18.63 18.06
CA LEU A 404 6.72 -17.98 18.49
C LEU A 404 6.48 -17.13 19.75
N LYS A 405 5.46 -16.27 19.73
CA LYS A 405 5.20 -15.31 20.80
C LYS A 405 3.75 -14.89 20.84
N ASN A 406 3.17 -14.85 22.03
CA ASN A 406 1.97 -14.07 22.32
C ASN A 406 2.38 -12.72 22.90
N ILE A 407 1.75 -11.65 22.41
CA ILE A 407 1.98 -10.28 22.85
C ILE A 407 0.64 -9.73 23.36
N ASP A 408 0.63 -9.37 24.64
CA ASP A 408 -0.46 -8.66 25.29
C ASP A 408 -0.18 -7.17 25.24
N ILE A 409 -0.85 -6.44 24.34
CA ILE A 409 -0.54 -5.04 24.06
C ILE A 409 -0.91 -4.14 25.25
N ASP A 410 -1.84 -4.58 26.11
CA ASP A 410 -2.18 -3.85 27.33
C ASP A 410 -1.02 -3.77 28.34
N HIS A 411 -0.09 -4.73 28.28
CA HIS A 411 0.88 -4.93 29.35
C HIS A 411 2.34 -5.07 28.88
N VAL A 412 2.56 -5.39 27.61
CA VAL A 412 3.90 -5.54 27.04
C VAL A 412 4.69 -4.24 27.17
N LYS A 413 5.97 -4.37 27.52
CA LYS A 413 6.90 -3.25 27.56
C LYS A 413 7.75 -3.19 26.30
N TYR A 414 8.26 -2.00 26.03
CA TYR A 414 9.13 -1.72 24.88
C TYR A 414 10.30 -2.73 24.75
N GLU A 415 10.94 -3.08 25.87
CA GLU A 415 12.09 -3.98 25.89
C GLU A 415 11.71 -5.44 25.58
N GLU A 416 10.45 -5.82 25.79
CA GLU A 416 9.96 -7.18 25.56
C GLU A 416 9.65 -7.46 24.07
N LEU A 417 9.70 -6.43 23.24
CA LEU A 417 9.56 -6.53 21.77
C LEU A 417 10.87 -6.95 21.08
N ASN A 418 12.00 -6.95 21.80
CA ASN A 418 13.20 -7.68 21.40
C ASN A 418 13.20 -8.99 22.20
N PHE A 419 12.96 -10.13 21.55
CA PHE A 419 12.76 -11.39 22.27
C PHE A 419 13.36 -12.59 21.55
N ASP A 420 13.40 -13.69 22.30
CA ASP A 420 13.71 -15.01 21.82
C ASP A 420 12.65 -16.03 22.23
N SER A 421 12.52 -17.08 21.43
CA SER A 421 11.54 -18.14 21.62
C SER A 421 12.05 -19.46 21.07
N GLU A 422 11.74 -20.56 21.75
CA GLU A 422 11.94 -21.90 21.23
C GLU A 422 10.68 -22.36 20.51
N PHE A 423 10.83 -23.09 19.41
CA PHE A 423 9.72 -23.69 18.68
C PHE A 423 10.00 -25.16 18.36
N THR A 424 8.93 -25.92 18.14
CA THR A 424 9.00 -27.27 17.60
C THR A 424 7.93 -27.41 16.54
N LEU A 425 8.34 -27.80 15.34
CA LEU A 425 7.47 -28.01 14.19
C LEU A 425 7.41 -29.49 13.87
N LYS A 426 6.20 -30.03 13.79
CA LYS A 426 5.95 -31.38 13.32
C LYS A 426 5.72 -31.36 11.82
N VAL A 427 6.50 -32.17 11.10
CA VAL A 427 6.35 -32.33 9.66
C VAL A 427 5.05 -33.09 9.38
N THR A 428 4.13 -32.44 8.66
CA THR A 428 2.82 -32.96 8.26
C THR A 428 2.83 -33.49 6.83
N LYS A 429 3.81 -33.09 6.03
CA LYS A 429 3.99 -33.51 4.64
C LYS A 429 5.47 -33.69 4.32
N ALA A 430 5.83 -34.86 3.78
CA ALA A 430 7.19 -35.10 3.31
C ALA A 430 7.53 -34.20 2.12
N GLY A 431 8.77 -33.71 2.08
CA GLY A 431 9.19 -32.75 1.06
C GLY A 431 10.63 -32.28 1.26
N VAL A 432 11.03 -31.25 0.50
CA VAL A 432 12.29 -30.53 0.72
C VAL A 432 11.96 -29.19 1.36
N LEU A 433 12.40 -28.99 2.60
CA LEU A 433 12.24 -27.73 3.30
C LEU A 433 13.24 -26.72 2.75
N HIS A 434 12.73 -25.65 2.15
CA HIS A 434 13.52 -24.55 1.56
C HIS A 434 13.67 -23.37 2.51
N GLY A 435 12.84 -23.30 3.54
CA GLY A 435 12.98 -22.32 4.60
C GLY A 435 11.80 -22.31 5.56
N PHE A 436 11.70 -21.22 6.30
CA PHE A 436 10.64 -20.98 7.26
C PHE A 436 9.86 -19.74 6.87
N VAL A 437 8.55 -19.75 7.11
CA VAL A 437 7.70 -18.58 6.91
C VAL A 437 7.21 -18.08 8.26
N SER A 438 7.22 -16.76 8.47
CA SER A 438 6.57 -16.12 9.62
C SER A 438 5.28 -15.44 9.21
N SER A 439 4.26 -15.60 10.06
CA SER A 439 2.96 -14.95 9.97
C SER A 439 2.51 -14.50 11.36
N PHE A 440 1.40 -13.76 11.45
CA PHE A 440 0.86 -13.29 12.72
C PHE A 440 -0.66 -13.28 12.73
N ASP A 441 -1.23 -13.32 13.93
CA ASP A 441 -2.66 -13.20 14.18
C ASP A 441 -2.92 -12.01 15.09
N ILE A 442 -4.06 -11.34 14.87
CA ILE A 442 -4.51 -10.18 15.63
C ILE A 442 -5.86 -10.48 16.26
N GLY A 443 -6.04 -10.05 17.51
CA GLY A 443 -7.26 -10.20 18.28
C GLY A 443 -7.74 -8.88 18.89
N PHE A 444 -9.05 -8.70 18.87
CA PHE A 444 -9.80 -7.64 19.54
C PHE A 444 -10.68 -8.30 20.60
N GLU A 445 -10.16 -8.50 21.81
CA GLU A 445 -10.73 -9.44 22.78
C GLU A 445 -11.28 -8.77 24.03
N ARG A 446 -10.51 -7.85 24.64
CA ARG A 446 -10.79 -7.43 26.01
C ARG A 446 -12.13 -6.70 26.15
N ASP A 447 -12.99 -7.29 26.98
CA ASP A 447 -14.36 -6.84 27.27
C ASP A 447 -15.24 -6.62 26.03
N CYS A 448 -14.85 -7.14 24.86
CA CYS A 448 -15.65 -7.08 23.64
C CYS A 448 -16.76 -8.14 23.70
N PRO A 449 -18.06 -7.79 23.72
CA PRO A 449 -19.13 -8.77 23.62
C PRO A 449 -19.09 -9.60 22.33
N LYS A 450 -18.53 -9.02 21.26
CA LYS A 450 -18.26 -9.66 19.97
C LYS A 450 -16.78 -9.49 19.63
N PRO A 451 -15.90 -10.37 20.14
CA PRO A 451 -14.49 -10.35 19.78
C PRO A 451 -14.31 -10.57 18.28
N GLU A 452 -13.31 -9.91 17.71
CA GLU A 452 -12.93 -10.03 16.30
C GLU A 452 -11.48 -10.51 16.18
N TYR A 453 -11.18 -11.25 15.12
CA TYR A 453 -9.84 -11.78 14.86
C TYR A 453 -9.54 -11.79 13.38
N PHE A 454 -8.28 -11.64 13.03
CA PHE A 454 -7.80 -12.00 11.70
C PHE A 454 -6.41 -12.62 11.76
N THR A 455 -6.05 -13.32 10.70
CA THR A 455 -4.77 -14.01 10.55
C THR A 455 -4.11 -13.60 9.23
N THR A 456 -2.79 -13.46 9.25
CA THR A 456 -1.94 -13.40 8.04
C THR A 456 -1.28 -14.76 7.76
N GLY A 457 -1.69 -15.80 8.48
CA GLY A 457 -1.25 -17.18 8.28
C GLY A 457 -1.55 -17.67 6.87
N VAL A 458 -0.75 -18.64 6.42
CA VAL A 458 -0.89 -19.25 5.09
C VAL A 458 -2.26 -19.92 4.92
N GLU A 459 -2.88 -20.34 6.02
CA GLU A 459 -4.23 -20.90 6.07
C GLU A 459 -5.35 -19.86 5.90
N GLY A 460 -5.03 -18.56 6.01
CA GLY A 460 -5.98 -17.47 5.94
C GLY A 460 -6.25 -16.96 4.53
N THR A 461 -7.21 -16.03 4.43
CA THR A 461 -7.35 -15.21 3.22
C THR A 461 -6.14 -14.28 3.11
N PRO A 462 -5.53 -14.13 1.91
CA PRO A 462 -4.40 -13.23 1.71
C PRO A 462 -4.69 -11.80 2.19
N THR A 463 -3.68 -11.19 2.78
CA THR A 463 -3.68 -9.80 3.28
C THR A 463 -2.48 -9.09 2.67
N HIS A 464 -2.47 -7.76 2.67
CA HIS A 464 -1.35 -6.98 2.12
C HIS A 464 -0.03 -7.19 2.89
N TRP A 465 -0.09 -7.73 4.11
CA TRP A 465 1.10 -8.12 4.87
C TRP A 465 1.78 -9.38 4.34
N HIS A 466 1.03 -10.18 3.57
CA HIS A 466 1.49 -11.47 3.08
C HIS A 466 2.06 -12.33 4.23
N GLN A 467 3.11 -13.10 3.94
CA GLN A 467 3.98 -13.68 4.94
C GLN A 467 5.44 -13.30 4.66
N VAL A 468 6.32 -13.52 5.64
CA VAL A 468 7.77 -13.31 5.45
C VAL A 468 8.49 -14.64 5.36
N PHE A 469 9.01 -14.96 4.18
CA PHE A 469 9.75 -16.18 3.90
C PHE A 469 11.26 -15.99 4.12
N PHE A 470 11.82 -16.84 4.98
CA PHE A 470 13.23 -16.92 5.33
C PHE A 470 13.85 -18.16 4.66
N HIS A 471 14.43 -17.97 3.48
CA HIS A 471 15.04 -19.05 2.71
C HIS A 471 16.37 -19.50 3.33
N ILE A 472 16.55 -20.79 3.58
CA ILE A 472 17.77 -21.31 4.19
C ILE A 472 18.84 -21.62 3.14
N GLU A 473 20.12 -21.47 3.51
CA GLU A 473 21.26 -21.68 2.60
C GLU A 473 21.35 -23.10 2.03
N GLN A 474 20.93 -24.10 2.80
CA GLN A 474 20.99 -25.52 2.43
C GLN A 474 19.64 -26.19 2.69
N PRO A 475 18.73 -26.21 1.69
CA PRO A 475 17.48 -26.96 1.77
C PRO A 475 17.71 -28.44 2.08
N PHE A 476 16.81 -29.06 2.84
CA PHE A 476 16.95 -30.46 3.27
C PHE A 476 15.63 -31.22 3.21
N SER A 477 15.72 -32.53 2.98
CA SER A 477 14.55 -33.40 2.95
C SER A 477 14.02 -33.67 4.36
N VAL A 478 12.69 -33.67 4.47
CA VAL A 478 11.93 -33.98 5.68
C VAL A 478 10.92 -35.09 5.41
N VAL A 479 10.64 -35.90 6.43
CA VAL A 479 9.64 -36.97 6.35
C VAL A 479 8.46 -36.69 7.28
N GLU A 480 7.26 -37.12 6.88
CA GLU A 480 6.07 -36.96 7.71
C GLU A 480 6.25 -37.61 9.09
N GLY A 481 5.89 -36.88 10.14
CA GLY A 481 6.08 -37.27 11.53
C GLY A 481 7.44 -36.93 12.14
N GLU A 482 8.39 -36.44 11.35
CA GLU A 482 9.64 -35.86 11.87
C GLU A 482 9.37 -34.56 12.63
N GLU A 483 10.20 -34.26 13.62
CA GLU A 483 10.15 -32.98 14.35
C GLU A 483 11.41 -32.15 14.07
N ILE A 484 11.19 -30.86 13.84
CA ILE A 484 12.21 -29.82 13.72
C ILE A 484 12.15 -28.98 14.97
N GLN A 485 13.25 -28.95 15.72
CA GLN A 485 13.40 -28.10 16.90
C GLN A 485 14.18 -26.86 16.51
N GLY A 486 13.75 -25.70 16.98
CA GLY A 486 14.43 -24.47 16.66
C GLY A 486 14.31 -23.40 17.72
N LYS A 487 15.08 -22.33 17.48
CA LYS A 487 15.08 -21.11 18.26
C LYS A 487 15.00 -19.93 17.32
N TRP A 488 14.26 -18.94 17.75
CA TRP A 488 13.98 -17.73 17.00
C TRP A 488 14.36 -16.55 17.88
N TRP A 489 15.09 -15.59 17.31
CA TRP A 489 15.25 -14.28 17.88
C TRP A 489 14.79 -13.23 16.88
N VAL A 490 14.09 -12.21 17.37
CA VAL A 490 13.74 -11.02 16.59
C VAL A 490 14.09 -9.78 17.37
N ARG A 491 14.77 -8.85 16.72
CA ARG A 491 15.25 -7.61 17.33
C ARG A 491 15.17 -6.47 16.33
N ARG A 492 14.93 -5.27 16.83
CA ARG A 492 15.15 -4.04 16.05
C ARG A 492 16.62 -3.95 15.67
N ASN A 493 16.88 -3.57 14.43
CA ASN A 493 18.26 -3.41 13.96
C ASN A 493 18.94 -2.23 14.68
N SER A 494 20.23 -2.41 15.00
CA SER A 494 21.00 -1.44 15.78
C SER A 494 21.36 -0.14 15.03
N VAL A 495 21.32 -0.16 13.70
CA VAL A 495 21.61 0.99 12.83
C VAL A 495 20.33 1.69 12.39
N ASN A 496 19.35 0.92 11.94
CA ASN A 496 18.01 1.40 11.60
C ASN A 496 16.94 0.63 12.38
N PRO A 497 16.41 1.18 13.49
CA PRO A 497 15.40 0.51 14.31
C PRO A 497 14.08 0.22 13.58
N ARG A 498 13.83 0.79 12.39
CA ARG A 498 12.68 0.43 11.54
C ARG A 498 12.85 -0.93 10.87
N PHE A 499 14.08 -1.42 10.73
CA PHE A 499 14.37 -2.76 10.21
C PHE A 499 14.38 -3.80 11.33
N LEU A 500 14.14 -5.06 10.96
CA LEU A 500 14.25 -6.20 11.87
C LEU A 500 15.45 -7.07 11.51
N ASP A 501 16.26 -7.41 12.50
CA ASP A 501 17.20 -8.52 12.42
C ASP A 501 16.55 -9.77 13.04
N VAL A 502 16.53 -10.85 12.28
CA VAL A 502 15.99 -12.15 12.68
C VAL A 502 17.12 -13.17 12.71
N GLU A 503 17.20 -13.95 13.77
CA GLU A 503 18.15 -15.04 13.92
C GLU A 503 17.36 -16.34 14.08
N LEU A 504 17.75 -17.35 13.31
CA LEU A 504 17.09 -18.64 13.27
C LEU A 504 18.11 -19.75 13.51
N GLU A 505 17.85 -20.56 14.54
CA GLU A 505 18.52 -21.82 14.75
C GLU A 505 17.53 -22.98 14.57
N TRP A 506 17.94 -24.05 13.90
CA TRP A 506 17.11 -25.26 13.78
C TRP A 506 17.95 -26.54 13.72
N LYS A 507 17.34 -27.65 14.10
CA LYS A 507 17.89 -29.00 13.93
C LYS A 507 16.76 -30.00 13.74
N ARG A 508 17.06 -31.10 13.04
CA ARG A 508 16.15 -32.25 12.96
C ARG A 508 16.29 -33.15 14.17
N SER A 509 15.27 -33.96 14.40
CA SER A 509 15.33 -35.04 15.38
C SER A 509 16.46 -36.01 15.06
N GLY A 510 17.48 -36.05 15.92
CA GLY A 510 18.66 -36.90 15.76
C GLY A 510 19.92 -36.15 15.28
N ASP A 511 19.80 -34.91 14.81
CA ASP A 511 20.97 -34.07 14.55
C ASP A 511 21.60 -33.61 15.88
N ALA A 512 22.94 -33.66 15.95
CA ALA A 512 23.68 -33.31 17.17
C ALA A 512 23.84 -31.81 17.38
N THR A 513 23.72 -31.00 16.32
CA THR A 513 24.03 -29.57 16.31
C THR A 513 22.94 -28.77 15.64
N PHE A 514 22.69 -27.55 16.12
CA PHE A 514 21.83 -26.59 15.44
C PHE A 514 22.56 -25.99 14.23
N THR A 515 21.83 -25.81 13.14
CA THR A 515 22.19 -24.93 12.04
C THR A 515 21.70 -23.53 12.39
N HIS A 516 22.47 -22.51 12.04
CA HIS A 516 22.20 -21.12 12.38
C HIS A 516 22.27 -20.26 11.12
N GLN A 517 21.29 -19.37 10.94
CA GLN A 517 21.29 -18.36 9.88
C GLN A 517 20.66 -17.05 10.37
N ASN A 518 21.26 -15.95 9.93
CA ASN A 518 20.79 -14.59 10.20
C ASN A 518 20.06 -14.03 8.98
N PHE A 519 18.99 -13.31 9.25
CA PHE A 519 18.14 -12.66 8.29
C PHE A 519 17.89 -11.20 8.64
N ARG A 520 17.48 -10.43 7.65
CA ARG A 520 17.01 -9.06 7.79
C ARG A 520 15.70 -8.86 7.05
N VAL A 521 14.74 -8.24 7.71
CA VAL A 521 13.52 -7.71 7.07
C VAL A 521 13.74 -6.22 6.84
N HIS A 522 13.80 -5.84 5.58
CA HIS A 522 14.04 -4.47 5.10
C HIS A 522 13.41 -4.32 3.71
N ASP A 523 12.89 -3.12 3.42
CA ASP A 523 12.42 -2.72 2.07
C ASP A 523 13.52 -2.07 1.23
#